data_AF-A0AAV9FBY7-F1
#
_entry.id   AF-A0AAV9FBY7-F1
#
_cell.length_a   1.000
_cell.length_b   1.000
_cell.length_c   1.000
_cell.angle_alpha   90.00
_cell.angle_beta   90.00
_cell.angle_gamma   90.00
#
_symmetry.space_group_name_H-M   'P 1'
#
loop_
_entity.id
_entity.type
_entity.pdbx_description
1 polymer ?
#
loop_
_entity_poly.entity_id
_entity_poly.type
_entity_poly.pdbx_seq_one_letter_code
_entity_poly.pdbx_strand_id
1 'polypeptide(L)'
;MAIGILASLNSGASVALKPVIWPGESTIVPKGWEIPVSGKKLQIGVPVKLGFPGFVDVERDPVTRQIKASGFCIELFDMVMKALPYGVAYEYIPFEDTKGNSNGSYDELVDQVHLKMVF
;
A
#
# COMPACT_ATOMS: atom_id res chain seq x y z
N MET A 1 -18.54 14.89 -2.61
CA MET A 1 -19.77 15.69 -2.84
C MET A 1 -19.75 16.06 -4.32
N ALA A 2 -20.64 15.50 -5.15
CA ALA A 2 -20.75 15.83 -6.57
C ALA A 2 -21.90 16.83 -6.75
N ILE A 3 -21.71 17.86 -7.57
CA ILE A 3 -22.77 18.83 -7.89
C ILE A 3 -23.35 18.44 -9.24
N GLY A 4 -24.54 17.84 -9.25
CA GLY A 4 -25.28 17.58 -10.49
C GLY A 4 -26.12 18.80 -10.85
N ILE A 5 -25.86 19.44 -12.00
CA ILE A 5 -26.70 20.53 -12.52
C ILE A 5 -27.75 19.94 -13.47
N LEU A 6 -29.03 20.02 -13.12
CA LEU A 6 -30.16 19.69 -13.99
C LEU A 6 -30.54 20.92 -14.83
N ALA A 7 -30.25 20.89 -16.13
CA ALA A 7 -30.86 21.83 -17.08
C ALA A 7 -32.01 21.12 -17.80
N SER A 8 -33.25 21.57 -17.54
CA SER A 8 -34.48 21.07 -18.18
C SER A 8 -34.46 21.38 -19.68
N LEU A 9 -34.69 20.36 -20.52
CA LEU A 9 -34.99 20.55 -21.94
C LEU A 9 -36.12 19.60 -22.40
N ASN A 10 -36.92 20.16 -23.31
CA ASN A 10 -38.23 19.79 -23.83
C ASN A 10 -38.43 18.33 -24.31
N SER A 11 -39.70 17.90 -24.26
CA SER A 11 -40.21 16.56 -24.57
C SER A 11 -39.82 16.04 -25.97
N GLY A 12 -39.29 14.82 -26.04
CA GLY A 12 -39.28 14.02 -27.28
C GLY A 12 -38.00 13.29 -27.68
N ALA A 13 -36.90 13.35 -26.91
CA ALA A 13 -35.67 12.63 -27.22
C ALA A 13 -35.24 11.78 -26.01
N SER A 14 -34.74 10.57 -26.26
CA SER A 14 -34.16 9.70 -25.23
C SER A 14 -33.24 10.51 -24.33
N VAL A 15 -33.58 10.60 -23.04
CA VAL A 15 -32.83 11.39 -22.05
C VAL A 15 -31.44 10.78 -21.91
N ALA A 16 -30.52 11.20 -22.77
CA ALA A 16 -29.11 10.91 -22.62
C ALA A 16 -28.62 11.76 -21.44
N LEU A 17 -28.41 11.11 -20.30
CA LEU A 17 -27.86 11.74 -19.11
C LEU A 17 -26.51 12.35 -19.46
N LYS A 18 -26.34 13.66 -19.23
CA LYS A 18 -25.05 14.32 -19.43
C LYS A 18 -24.02 13.72 -18.45
N PRO A 19 -22.75 13.56 -18.88
CA PRO A 19 -21.70 13.03 -18.01
C PRO A 19 -21.59 13.86 -16.72
N VAL A 20 -21.42 13.17 -15.58
CA VAL A 20 -21.18 13.83 -14.29
C VAL A 20 -19.82 14.54 -14.36
N ILE A 21 -19.82 15.85 -14.12
CA ILE A 21 -18.61 16.67 -14.07
C ILE A 21 -18.13 16.76 -12.62
N TRP A 22 -16.89 16.35 -12.39
CA TRP A 22 -16.23 16.44 -11.09
C TRP A 22 -15.48 17.78 -10.96
N PRO A 23 -15.24 18.26 -9.73
CA PRO A 23 -14.45 19.47 -9.49
C PRO A 23 -13.10 19.39 -10.22
N GLY A 24 -12.77 20.42 -11.00
CA GLY A 24 -11.62 20.42 -11.92
C GLY A 24 -11.95 20.13 -13.38
N GLU A 25 -13.22 20.25 -13.79
CA GLU A 25 -13.69 20.09 -15.19
C GLU A 25 -13.44 18.68 -15.78
N SER A 26 -13.32 17.66 -14.93
CA SER A 26 -13.09 16.28 -15.36
C SER A 26 -14.38 15.49 -15.40
N THR A 27 -14.63 14.79 -16.50
CA THR A 27 -15.70 13.77 -16.60
C THR A 27 -15.24 12.40 -16.10
N ILE A 28 -13.96 12.27 -15.74
CA ILE A 28 -13.38 11.05 -15.17
C ILE A 28 -13.80 10.99 -13.70
N VAL A 29 -14.41 9.87 -13.31
CA VAL A 29 -14.72 9.60 -11.90
C VAL A 29 -13.42 9.64 -11.09
N PRO A 30 -13.26 10.60 -10.16
CA PRO A 30 -12.07 10.70 -9.35
C PRO A 30 -12.00 9.45 -8.50
N LYS A 31 -10.86 8.77 -8.56
CA LYS A 31 -10.64 7.48 -7.90
C LYS A 31 -10.55 7.57 -6.38
N GLY A 32 -10.84 8.72 -5.77
CA GLY A 32 -11.20 8.94 -4.35
C GLY A 32 -10.22 8.53 -3.25
N TRP A 33 -9.22 7.70 -3.54
CA TRP A 33 -8.35 7.00 -2.59
C TRP A 33 -6.98 6.67 -3.20
N GLU A 34 -6.63 7.31 -4.32
CA GLU A 34 -5.31 7.13 -4.93
C GLU A 34 -4.29 7.79 -3.99
N ILE A 35 -3.68 6.98 -3.12
CA ILE A 35 -2.53 7.38 -2.31
C ILE A 35 -1.55 7.95 -3.34
N PRO A 36 -1.15 9.24 -3.25
CA PRO A 36 -0.26 9.81 -4.23
C PRO A 36 0.95 8.88 -4.33
N VAL A 37 1.30 8.46 -5.54
CA VAL A 37 2.44 7.57 -5.79
C VAL A 37 3.77 8.26 -5.37
N SER A 38 3.73 9.59 -5.18
CA SER A 38 4.77 10.43 -4.56
C SER A 38 4.54 10.74 -3.05
N GLY A 39 3.62 10.03 -2.39
CA GLY A 39 3.31 10.16 -0.97
C GLY A 39 4.15 9.26 -0.07
N LYS A 40 3.84 9.24 1.24
CA LYS A 40 4.49 8.35 2.22
C LYS A 40 4.25 6.90 1.84
N LYS A 41 5.32 6.13 1.65
CA LYS A 41 5.25 4.69 1.36
C LYS A 41 4.68 3.93 2.55
N LEU A 42 3.95 2.84 2.26
CA LEU A 42 3.53 1.89 3.28
C LEU A 42 4.77 1.14 3.79
N GLN A 43 5.04 1.25 5.08
CA GLN A 43 6.16 0.57 5.73
C GLN A 43 5.67 -0.74 6.34
N ILE A 44 6.31 -1.84 5.97
CA ILE A 44 5.93 -3.19 6.38
C ILE A 44 7.04 -3.75 7.25
N GLY A 45 6.76 -3.95 8.54
CA GLY A 45 7.70 -4.56 9.48
C GLY A 45 7.85 -6.06 9.21
N VAL A 46 9.09 -6.53 9.06
CA VAL A 46 9.41 -7.93 8.77
C VAL A 46 10.19 -8.53 9.93
N PRO A 47 9.67 -9.54 10.66
CA PRO A 47 10.38 -10.15 11.76
C PRO A 47 11.63 -10.90 11.28
N VAL A 48 12.77 -10.69 11.94
CA VAL A 48 13.98 -11.49 11.71
C VAL A 48 13.99 -12.67 12.67
N LYS A 49 13.86 -13.89 12.14
CA LYS A 49 13.88 -15.12 12.96
C LYS A 49 14.79 -16.18 12.35
N LEU A 50 15.81 -16.55 13.10
CA LEU A 50 16.71 -17.65 12.74
C LEU A 50 15.94 -18.99 12.72
N GLY A 51 16.10 -19.74 11.64
CA GLY A 51 15.62 -21.12 11.52
C GLY A 51 14.20 -21.32 10.99
N PHE A 52 13.52 -20.27 10.49
CA PHE A 52 12.18 -20.40 9.90
C PHE A 52 11.98 -19.67 8.56
N PRO A 53 12.90 -19.81 7.58
CA PRO A 53 12.92 -18.98 6.37
C PRO A 53 11.76 -19.25 5.39
N GLY A 54 11.03 -20.37 5.54
CA GLY A 54 9.97 -20.73 4.59
C GLY A 54 8.78 -19.77 4.56
N PHE A 55 8.48 -19.11 5.68
CA PHE A 55 7.35 -18.17 5.77
C PHE A 55 7.79 -16.73 5.53
N VAL A 56 8.85 -16.32 6.21
CA VAL A 56 9.43 -14.99 6.15
C VAL A 56 10.92 -15.12 6.39
N ASP A 57 11.73 -14.51 5.53
CA ASP A 57 13.17 -14.42 5.68
C ASP A 57 13.66 -13.01 5.31
N VAL A 58 14.78 -12.62 5.88
CA VAL A 58 15.42 -11.33 5.65
C VAL A 58 16.88 -11.59 5.33
N GLU A 59 17.25 -11.38 4.07
CA GLU A 59 18.62 -11.44 3.62
C GLU A 59 19.18 -10.03 3.46
N ARG A 60 20.39 -9.83 3.98
CA ARG A 60 21.13 -8.59 3.78
C ARG A 60 22.27 -8.82 2.80
N ASP A 61 22.25 -8.06 1.72
CA ASP A 61 23.35 -8.07 0.78
C ASP A 61 24.61 -7.50 1.47
N PRO A 62 25.71 -8.27 1.58
CA PRO A 62 26.91 -7.85 2.29
C PRO A 62 27.64 -6.69 1.61
N VAL A 63 27.41 -6.46 0.32
CA VAL A 63 28.08 -5.43 -0.49
C VAL A 63 27.22 -4.17 -0.56
N THR A 64 25.94 -4.31 -0.89
CA THR A 64 25.05 -3.15 -1.10
C THR A 64 24.32 -2.71 0.18
N ARG A 65 24.36 -3.54 1.23
CA ARG A 65 23.56 -3.42 2.46
C ARG A 65 22.05 -3.35 2.22
N GLN A 66 21.61 -3.69 1.01
CA GLN A 66 20.19 -3.77 0.71
C GLN A 66 19.58 -4.93 1.46
N ILE A 67 18.39 -4.67 2.00
CA ILE A 67 17.59 -5.66 2.70
C ILE A 67 16.61 -6.24 1.69
N LYS A 68 16.59 -7.57 1.60
CA LYS A 68 15.67 -8.32 0.78
C LYS A 68 14.82 -9.20 1.68
N ALA A 69 13.53 -8.91 1.71
CA ALA A 69 12.55 -9.80 2.34
C ALA A 69 12.14 -10.89 1.35
N SER A 70 12.00 -12.12 1.82
CA SER A 70 11.56 -13.28 1.03
C SER A 70 10.71 -14.23 1.87
N GLY A 71 10.16 -15.28 1.26
CA GLY A 71 9.30 -16.27 1.91
C GLY A 71 7.83 -16.18 1.49
N PHE A 72 7.05 -17.20 1.84
CA PHE A 72 5.67 -17.36 1.40
C PHE A 72 4.79 -16.13 1.67
N CYS A 73 4.87 -15.54 2.86
CA CYS A 73 4.04 -14.39 3.22
C CYS A 73 4.39 -13.13 2.41
N ILE A 74 5.67 -12.97 2.05
CA ILE A 74 6.15 -11.84 1.24
C ILE A 74 5.63 -11.98 -0.20
N GLU A 75 5.77 -13.17 -0.78
CA GLU A 75 5.28 -13.44 -2.14
C GLU A 75 3.75 -13.29 -2.26
N LEU A 76 3.02 -13.79 -1.27
CA LEU A 76 1.56 -13.64 -1.20
C LEU A 76 1.16 -12.16 -1.11
N PHE A 77 1.82 -11.39 -0.25
CA PHE A 77 1.56 -9.97 -0.11
C PHE A 77 1.85 -9.22 -1.42
N ASP A 78 2.99 -9.47 -2.06
CA ASP A 78 3.34 -8.88 -3.35
C ASP A 78 2.29 -9.18 -4.44
N MET A 79 1.79 -10.42 -4.49
CA MET A 79 0.71 -10.79 -5.41
C MET A 79 -0.58 -10.02 -5.13
N VAL A 80 -0.97 -9.90 -3.86
CA VAL A 80 -2.15 -9.13 -3.46
C VAL A 80 -1.99 -7.67 -3.87
N MET A 81 -0.84 -7.06 -3.59
CA MET A 81 -0.57 -5.66 -3.93
C MET A 81 -0.57 -5.41 -5.45
N LYS A 82 -0.07 -6.36 -6.25
CA LYS A 82 -0.15 -6.31 -7.72
C LYS A 82 -1.57 -6.46 -8.26
N ALA A 83 -2.44 -7.19 -7.55
CA ALA A 83 -3.82 -7.40 -7.94
C ALA A 83 -4.75 -6.22 -7.58
N LEU A 84 -4.30 -5.27 -6.76
CA LEU A 84 -5.08 -4.10 -6.41
C LEU A 84 -5.35 -3.23 -7.65
N PRO A 85 -6.55 -2.63 -7.77
CA PRO A 85 -6.90 -1.76 -8.91
C PRO A 85 -6.21 -0.38 -8.87
N TYR A 86 -5.28 -0.18 -7.93
CA TYR A 86 -4.49 1.04 -7.73
C TYR A 86 -3.09 0.68 -7.23
N GLY A 87 -2.10 1.49 -7.61
CA GLY A 87 -0.72 1.30 -7.18
C GLY A 87 -0.51 1.81 -5.76
N VAL A 88 0.06 0.97 -4.90
CA VAL A 88 0.51 1.36 -3.57
C VAL A 88 2.02 1.18 -3.51
N ALA A 89 2.76 2.25 -3.21
CA ALA A 89 4.18 2.15 -2.95
C ALA A 89 4.40 1.65 -1.52
N TYR A 90 5.17 0.57 -1.38
CA TYR A 90 5.54 -0.01 -0.08
C TYR A 90 7.02 -0.33 0.00
N GLU A 91 7.52 -0.46 1.23
CA GLU A 91 8.87 -0.90 1.52
C GLU A 91 8.87 -1.85 2.72
N TYR A 92 9.77 -2.84 2.68
CA TYR A 92 9.98 -3.78 3.77
C TYR A 92 11.07 -3.25 4.69
N ILE A 93 10.79 -3.24 5.99
CA ILE A 93 11.74 -2.83 7.02
C ILE A 93 11.92 -4.00 8.00
N PRO A 94 13.13 -4.55 8.12
CA PRO A 94 13.37 -5.66 9.01
C PRO A 94 13.34 -5.18 10.45
N PHE A 95 12.74 -5.98 11.30
CA PHE A 95 12.71 -5.77 12.74
C PHE A 95 13.99 -6.35 13.35
N GLU A 96 15.09 -5.61 13.17
CA GLU A 96 16.44 -6.05 13.54
C GLU A 96 17.19 -5.06 14.44
N ASP A 97 18.07 -5.59 15.27
CA ASP A 97 19.00 -4.83 16.09
C ASP A 97 20.20 -4.36 15.26
N THR A 98 21.09 -3.57 15.87
CA THR A 98 22.33 -3.09 15.23
C THR A 98 23.28 -4.20 14.72
N LYS A 99 23.04 -5.46 15.10
CA LYS A 99 23.83 -6.63 14.74
C LYS A 99 23.11 -7.52 13.71
N GLY A 100 21.91 -7.16 13.26
CA GLY A 100 21.10 -7.95 12.32
C GLY A 100 20.35 -9.12 12.95
N ASN A 101 20.20 -9.16 14.28
CA ASN A 101 19.37 -10.13 14.97
C ASN A 101 17.98 -9.54 15.22
N SER A 102 17.01 -10.37 15.61
CA SER A 102 15.66 -9.91 15.98
C SER A 102 15.70 -8.77 17.01
N ASN A 103 15.02 -7.66 16.74
CA ASN A 103 14.93 -6.50 17.65
C ASN A 103 13.87 -6.66 18.76
N GLY A 104 13.68 -7.89 19.25
CA GLY A 104 12.65 -8.21 20.23
C GLY A 104 11.77 -9.38 19.79
N SER A 105 10.59 -9.43 20.39
CA SER A 105 9.56 -10.44 20.17
C SER A 105 8.57 -10.04 19.08
N TYR A 106 7.75 -11.01 18.64
CA TYR A 106 6.64 -10.74 17.72
C TYR A 106 5.61 -9.78 18.32
N ASP A 107 5.35 -9.87 19.63
CA ASP A 107 4.39 -9.00 20.30
C ASP A 107 4.88 -7.54 20.28
N GLU A 108 6.17 -7.32 20.51
CA GLU A 108 6.77 -5.98 20.42
C GLU A 108 6.72 -5.43 18.98
N LEU A 109 6.92 -6.27 17.97
CA LEU A 109 6.73 -5.87 16.57
C LEU A 109 5.27 -5.45 16.33
N VAL A 110 4.30 -6.21 16.81
CA VAL A 110 2.87 -5.89 16.67
C VAL A 110 2.52 -4.59 17.39
N ASP A 111 3.06 -4.38 18.60
CA ASP A 111 2.88 -3.15 19.36
C ASP A 111 3.45 -1.93 18.61
N GLN A 112 4.63 -2.07 17.98
CA GLN A 112 5.21 -0.99 17.17
C GLN A 112 4.34 -0.63 15.95
N VAL A 113 3.78 -1.64 15.26
CA VAL A 113 2.81 -1.42 14.18
C VAL A 113 1.58 -0.66 14.71
N HIS A 114 1.05 -1.08 15.86
CA HIS A 114 -0.13 -0.46 16.48
C HIS A 114 0.13 1.01 16.84
N LEU A 115 1.29 1.30 17.44
CA LEU A 115 1.70 2.63 17.87
C LEU A 115 2.19 3.51 16.70
N LYS A 116 2.28 2.94 15.49
CA LYS A 116 2.83 3.60 14.29
C LYS A 116 4.24 4.16 14.52
N MET A 117 5.02 3.49 15.36
CA MET A 117 6.43 3.81 15.52
C MET A 117 7.18 3.32 14.29
N VAL A 118 8.02 4.20 13.74
CA VAL A 118 8.81 3.90 12.55
C VAL A 118 9.93 2.95 12.95
N PHE A 119 10.08 1.86 12.18
CA PHE A 119 11.16 0.89 12.28
C PHE A 119 12.50 1.49 11.82
#